data_AF-A0A2E6Q0B2-F1
#
_entry.id   AF-A0A2E6Q0B2-F1
#
_cell.length_a   1.000
_cell.length_b   1.000
_cell.length_c   1.000
_cell.angle_alpha   90.00
_cell.angle_beta   90.00
_cell.angle_gamma   90.00
#
_symmetry.space_group_name_H-M   'P 1'
#
loop_
_entity.id
_entity.type
_entity.pdbx_description
1 polymer ?
#
loop_
_entity_poly.entity_id
_entity_poly.type
_entity_poly.pdbx_seq_one_letter_code
_entity_poly.pdbx_strand_id
1 'polypeptide(L)'
;MKLNGTPFQRKVWTEIIKIPRGEVRTYKQIAVAIGHPKSYRAVANACSQNPFPPRIPCHRVVRSDGSIGGYSGVGGTSSKRRLLESEFRHRQPIH
;
A
#
# COMPACT_ATOMS: atom_id res chain seq x y z
N MET A 1 8.14 9.11 -14.23
CA MET A 1 6.86 9.31 -13.49
C MET A 1 7.07 10.44 -12.49
N LYS A 2 6.41 11.60 -12.66
CA LYS A 2 6.49 12.69 -11.66
C LYS A 2 5.46 12.43 -10.56
N LEU A 3 5.95 12.10 -9.37
CA LEU A 3 5.14 11.98 -8.17
C LEU A 3 4.85 13.39 -7.63
N ASN A 4 3.70 13.95 -8.01
CA ASN A 4 3.23 15.24 -7.51
C ASN A 4 2.66 15.03 -6.10
N GLY A 5 3.52 15.20 -5.10
CA GLY A 5 3.20 15.06 -3.69
C GLY A 5 4.33 15.60 -2.81
N THR A 6 4.05 15.73 -1.52
CA THR A 6 5.04 16.17 -0.53
C THR A 6 6.24 15.20 -0.49
N PRO A 7 7.42 15.65 -0.02
CA PRO A 7 8.57 14.76 0.16
C PRO A 7 8.23 13.49 0.96
N PHE A 8 7.33 13.62 1.95
CA PHE A 8 6.81 12.50 2.73
C PHE A 8 5.98 11.52 1.87
N GLN A 9 5.04 12.02 1.07
CA GLN A 9 4.23 11.19 0.17
C GLN A 9 5.10 10.45 -0.84
N ARG A 10 6.10 11.12 -1.41
CA ARG A 10 7.06 10.48 -2.32
C ARG A 10 7.81 9.32 -1.65
N LYS A 11 8.34 9.53 -0.44
CA LYS A 11 8.99 8.45 0.33
C LYS A 11 8.06 7.26 0.56
N VAL A 12 6.81 7.53 0.94
CA VAL A 12 5.79 6.49 1.13
C VAL A 12 5.56 5.71 -0.16
N TRP A 13 5.30 6.40 -1.27
CA TRP A 13 5.03 5.74 -2.56
C TRP A 13 6.24 4.94 -3.06
N THR A 14 7.45 5.45 -2.88
CA THR A 14 8.68 4.72 -3.20
C THR A 14 8.79 3.43 -2.40
N GLU A 15 8.47 3.43 -1.10
CA GLU A 15 8.48 2.18 -0.32
C GLU A 15 7.37 1.21 -0.70
N ILE A 16 6.18 1.72 -1.05
CA ILE A 16 5.07 0.87 -1.51
C ILE A 16 5.45 0.11 -2.79
N ILE A 17 6.16 0.77 -3.72
CA ILE A 17 6.61 0.14 -4.98
C ILE A 17 7.55 -1.04 -4.71
N LYS A 18 8.31 -1.03 -3.61
CA LYS A 18 9.23 -2.13 -3.26
C LYS A 18 8.50 -3.37 -2.73
N ILE A 19 7.21 -3.30 -2.40
CA ILE A 19 6.46 -4.44 -1.88
C ILE A 19 6.22 -5.42 -3.05
N PRO A 20 6.75 -6.65 -3.01
CA PRO A 20 6.56 -7.61 -4.09
C PRO A 20 5.11 -8.12 -4.15
N ARG A 21 4.75 -8.72 -5.28
CA ARG A 21 3.42 -9.29 -5.49
C ARG A 21 3.19 -10.46 -4.54
N GLY A 22 2.03 -10.52 -3.89
CA GLY A 22 1.71 -11.56 -2.90
C GLY A 22 2.35 -11.33 -1.53
N GLU A 23 2.95 -10.16 -1.29
CA GLU A 23 3.30 -9.71 0.05
C GLU A 23 2.46 -8.51 0.45
N VAL A 24 2.30 -8.35 1.76
CA VAL A 24 1.67 -7.19 2.37
C VAL A 24 2.61 -6.55 3.38
N ARG A 25 2.51 -5.23 3.51
CA ARG A 25 3.17 -4.48 4.59
C ARG A 25 2.16 -3.65 5.35
N THR A 26 2.40 -3.45 6.63
CA THR A 26 1.52 -2.61 7.45
C THR A 26 1.88 -1.13 7.28
N TYR A 27 0.92 -0.23 7.52
CA TYR A 27 1.20 1.21 7.58
C TYR A 27 2.34 1.54 8.56
N LYS A 28 2.43 0.79 9.67
CA LYS A 28 3.50 0.92 10.66
C LYS A 28 4.86 0.50 10.09
N GLN A 29 4.93 -0.61 9.36
CA GLN A 29 6.18 -1.07 8.73
C GLN A 29 6.71 -0.06 7.72
N ILE A 30 5.83 0.52 6.89
CA ILE A 30 6.24 1.57 5.95
C ILE A 30 6.70 2.82 6.70
N ALA A 31 5.96 3.22 7.74
CA ALA A 31 6.33 4.36 8.58
C ALA A 31 7.72 4.19 9.20
N VAL A 32 8.05 2.99 9.68
CA VAL A 32 9.38 2.63 10.18
C VAL A 32 10.42 2.68 9.07
N ALA A 33 10.14 2.10 7.90
CA ALA A 33 11.07 2.04 6.77
C ALA A 33 11.44 3.43 6.23
N ILE A 34 10.53 4.40 6.26
CA ILE A 34 10.79 5.78 5.83
C ILE A 34 11.42 6.66 6.94
N GLY A 35 11.72 6.09 8.12
CA GLY A 35 12.32 6.80 9.25
C GLY A 35 11.33 7.59 10.12
N HIS A 36 10.03 7.36 9.97
CA HIS A 36 8.97 8.07 10.70
C HIS A 36 8.02 7.10 11.41
N PRO A 37 8.46 6.31 12.40
CA PRO A 37 7.68 5.22 13.00
C PRO A 37 6.34 5.63 13.62
N LYS A 38 6.20 6.89 14.04
CA LYS A 38 4.97 7.45 14.62
C LYS A 38 3.97 7.95 13.56
N SER A 39 4.35 7.98 12.29
CA SER A 39 3.57 8.61 11.21
C SER A 39 2.68 7.64 10.43
N TYR A 40 2.28 6.52 11.02
CA TYR A 40 1.45 5.49 10.35
C TYR A 40 0.11 6.03 9.83
N ARG A 41 -0.51 7.00 10.51
CA ARG A 41 -1.73 7.69 10.02
C ARG A 41 -1.46 8.53 8.77
N ALA A 42 -0.32 9.22 8.73
CA ALA A 42 0.10 10.00 7.57
C ALA A 42 0.43 9.10 6.37
N VAL A 43 1.03 7.92 6.62
CA VAL A 43 1.23 6.89 5.59
C VAL A 43 -0.12 6.44 5.02
N ALA A 44 -1.12 6.20 5.86
CA ALA A 44 -2.47 5.84 5.39
C ALA A 44 -3.09 6.94 4.51
N ASN A 45 -2.93 8.21 4.89
CA ASN A 45 -3.39 9.35 4.09
C ASN A 45 -2.62 9.47 2.74
N ALA A 46 -1.31 9.24 2.76
CA ALA A 46 -0.50 9.21 1.54
C ALA A 46 -0.92 8.06 0.60
N CYS A 47 -1.38 6.93 1.16
CA CYS A 47 -1.96 5.83 0.37
C CYS A 47 -3.30 6.19 -0.26
N SER A 48 -4.17 6.95 0.43
CA SER A 48 -5.44 7.42 -0.13
C SER A 48 -5.27 8.49 -1.20
N GLN A 49 -4.21 9.28 -1.13
CA GLN A 49 -3.87 10.29 -2.12
C GLN A 49 -3.02 9.73 -3.28
N ASN A 50 -3.02 8.42 -3.49
CA ASN A 50 -2.25 7.80 -4.57
C ASN A 50 -2.77 8.27 -5.95
N PRO A 51 -1.97 9.02 -6.74
CA PRO A 51 -2.41 9.54 -8.04
C PRO A 51 -2.36 8.50 -9.16
N PHE A 52 -1.72 7.34 -8.95
CA PHE A 52 -1.54 6.31 -9.98
C PHE A 52 -1.84 4.87 -9.50
N PRO A 53 -3.09 4.53 -9.14
CA PRO A 53 -3.52 3.13 -9.11
C PRO A 53 -3.53 2.57 -10.55
N PRO A 54 -2.99 1.37 -10.86
CA PRO A 54 -2.39 0.34 -10.00
C PRO A 54 -0.85 0.33 -9.96
N ARG A 55 -0.17 1.30 -10.60
CA ARG A 55 1.30 1.35 -10.66
C ARG A 55 1.96 1.42 -9.28
N ILE A 56 1.35 2.15 -8.35
CA ILE A 56 1.71 2.12 -6.93
C ILE A 56 0.77 1.13 -6.24
N PRO A 57 1.27 -0.03 -5.77
CA PRO A 57 0.44 -1.11 -5.23
C PRO A 57 -0.03 -0.80 -3.79
N CYS A 58 -0.76 0.29 -3.60
CA CYS A 58 -1.28 0.70 -2.30
C CYS A 58 -2.32 -0.29 -1.72
N HIS A 59 -2.82 -1.23 -2.54
CA HIS A 59 -3.63 -2.36 -2.08
C HIS A 59 -2.84 -3.37 -1.24
N ARG A 60 -1.50 -3.43 -1.38
CA ARG A 60 -0.62 -4.29 -0.56
C ARG A 60 -0.32 -3.72 0.83
N VAL A 61 -0.80 -2.51 1.14
CA VAL A 61 -0.60 -1.88 2.44
C VAL A 61 -1.81 -2.10 3.34
N VAL A 62 -1.63 -2.72 4.50
CA VAL A 62 -2.72 -3.09 5.42
C VAL A 62 -2.56 -2.46 6.81
N ARG A 63 -3.58 -2.57 7.66
CA ARG A 63 -3.46 -2.18 9.08
C ARG A 63 -2.67 -3.23 9.85
N SER A 64 -2.15 -2.83 11.00
CA SER A 64 -1.38 -3.71 11.89
C SER A 64 -2.18 -4.84 12.53
N ASP A 65 -3.52 -4.76 12.50
CA ASP A 65 -4.44 -5.82 12.92
C ASP A 65 -4.75 -6.82 11.77
N GLY A 66 -4.07 -6.71 10.63
CA GLY A 66 -4.33 -7.53 9.44
C GLY A 66 -5.59 -7.13 8.67
N SER A 67 -6.36 -6.15 9.15
CA SER A 67 -7.54 -5.66 8.45
C SER A 67 -7.16 -4.78 7.27
N ILE A 68 -8.00 -4.82 6.23
CA ILE A 68 -7.87 -3.96 5.07
C ILE A 68 -8.31 -2.56 5.52
N GLY A 69 -7.34 -1.68 5.78
CA GLY A 69 -7.62 -0.29 6.13
C GLY A 69 -8.38 0.45 5.03
N GLY A 70 -8.98 1.59 5.41
CA GLY A 70 -9.72 2.47 4.50
C GLY A 70 -8.97 2.68 3.19
N TYR A 71 -9.59 2.25 2.09
CA TYR A 71 -9.07 2.43 0.74
C TYR A 71 -9.93 3.48 0.05
N SER A 72 -9.32 4.60 -0.30
CA SER A 72 -9.99 5.71 -0.99
C SER A 72 -9.94 5.59 -2.53
N GLY A 73 -9.47 4.46 -3.07
CA GLY A 73 -9.55 4.23 -4.51
C GLY A 73 -10.97 3.89 -4.99
N VAL A 74 -11.23 4.05 -6.29
CA VAL A 74 -12.52 3.74 -6.93
C VAL A 74 -12.94 2.30 -6.59
N GLY A 75 -14.09 2.13 -5.94
CA GLY A 75 -14.61 0.84 -5.45
C GLY A 75 -14.20 0.43 -4.02
N GLY A 76 -13.55 1.32 -3.28
CA GLY A 76 -13.39 1.20 -1.82
C GLY A 76 -12.60 -0.01 -1.35
N THR A 77 -12.81 -0.40 -0.09
CA THR A 77 -12.14 -1.56 0.54
C THR A 77 -12.37 -2.87 -0.20
N SER A 78 -13.50 -3.00 -0.92
CA SER A 78 -13.88 -4.18 -1.71
C SER A 78 -12.95 -4.42 -2.90
N SER A 79 -12.64 -3.38 -3.68
CA SER A 79 -11.69 -3.46 -4.81
C SER A 79 -10.28 -3.84 -4.34
N LYS A 80 -9.85 -3.28 -3.20
CA LYS A 80 -8.56 -3.60 -2.59
C LYS A 80 -8.47 -5.06 -2.15
N ARG A 81 -9.52 -5.58 -1.52
CA ARG A 81 -9.59 -7.00 -1.13
C ARG A 81 -9.49 -7.91 -2.35
N ARG A 82 -10.27 -7.63 -3.40
CA ARG A 82 -10.28 -8.45 -4.63
C ARG A 82 -8.93 -8.47 -5.34
N LEU A 83 -8.26 -7.32 -5.44
CA LEU A 83 -6.90 -7.23 -6.00
C LEU A 83 -5.91 -8.04 -5.16
N LEU A 84 -5.93 -7.87 -3.84
CA LEU A 84 -5.03 -8.60 -2.95
C LEU A 84 -5.28 -10.11 -3.01
N GLU A 85 -6.54 -10.55 -2.95
CA GLU A 85 -6.93 -11.95 -3.07
C GLU A 85 -6.53 -12.54 -4.43
N SER A 86 -6.66 -11.79 -5.52
CA SER A 86 -6.19 -12.24 -6.84
C SER A 86 -4.67 -12.40 -6.90
N GLU A 87 -3.91 -11.55 -6.19
CA GLU A 87 -2.45 -11.68 -6.12
C GLU A 87 -2.03 -12.92 -5.32
N PHE A 88 -2.71 -13.20 -4.20
CA PHE A 88 -2.47 -14.41 -3.41
C PHE A 88 -2.95 -15.68 -4.11
N ARG A 89 -4.06 -15.63 -4.86
CA ARG A 89 -4.57 -16.77 -5.66
C ARG A 89 -3.64 -17.14 -6.82
N HIS A 90 -2.85 -16.18 -7.31
CA HIS A 90 -1.81 -16.40 -8.31
C HIS A 90 -0.42 -16.72 -7.72
N ARG A 91 -0.31 -17.08 -6.43
CA ARG A 91 0.84 -17.89 -5.99
C ARG A 91 0.72 -19.23 -6.71
N GLN A 92 1.27 -19.30 -7.92
CA GLN A 92 1.58 -20.56 -8.57
C GLN A 92 2.35 -21.38 -7.52
N PRO A 93 1.85 -22.55 -7.09
CA PRO A 93 2.72 -23.47 -6.39
C PRO A 93 3.90 -23.72 -7.32
N ILE A 94 5.08 -23.42 -6.82
CA ILE A 94 6.33 -23.79 -7.47
C ILE A 94 6.28 -25.32 -7.51
N HIS A 95 5.96 -25.90 -8.67
CA HIS A 95 6.10 -27.32 -8.94
C HIS A 95 7.51 -27.55 -9.47
#